data_AF-C6THX9-F1
#
_entry.id   AF-C6THX9-F1
#
_cell.length_a   1.000
_cell.length_b   1.000
_cell.length_c   1.000
_cell.angle_alpha   90.00
_cell.angle_beta   90.00
_cell.angle_gamma   90.00
#
_symmetry.space_group_name_H-M   'P 1'
#
loop_
_entity.id
_entity.type
_entity.pdbx_description
1 polymer ?
#
loop_
_entity_poly.entity_id
_entity_poly.type
_entity_poly.pdbx_seq_one_letter_code
_entity_poly.pdbx_strand_id
1 'polypeptide(L)'
;MAGSSSSSTSNTTPQKHEVFVSFRTEDTGKTFTSHLSGALERVDIKTYVDNNNLERGEEIPTTLVRAIEEAKLSIIVFSKNYAASKWCLDELLKILECGRAKRQIIVPVFYDIDPSDVRSQRGTYAEAFAKHERNFNEKKKVLEWKNGLVEAANYAGWDCKVNRTEFEIVEEIVKDALEKLDRANVSDLDRHINKMEQLARLQHQFYEDIRTYENMLKRDATVQRVTELKMERSIRLLRLTPDMLSHLGNSSTNDFF
;
A
#
# COMPACT_ATOMS: atom_id res chain seq x y z
N MET A 1 10.23 -0.35 52.40
CA MET A 1 10.35 0.49 51.18
C MET A 1 9.43 -0.12 50.14
N ALA A 2 8.32 0.54 49.80
CA ALA A 2 7.42 0.05 48.77
C ALA A 2 8.02 0.37 47.40
N GLY A 3 8.29 -0.65 46.60
CA GLY A 3 8.83 -0.51 45.25
C GLY A 3 7.79 0.11 44.32
N SER A 4 8.13 1.22 43.70
CA SER A 4 7.31 1.87 42.67
C SER A 4 7.40 1.07 41.38
N SER A 5 6.31 0.39 41.01
CA SER A 5 6.14 -0.25 39.72
C SER A 5 6.05 0.83 38.63
N SER A 6 7.10 1.00 37.82
CA SER A 6 7.04 1.82 36.61
C SER A 6 6.23 1.08 35.55
N SER A 7 5.01 1.53 35.30
CA SER A 7 4.22 1.09 34.15
C SER A 7 4.88 1.61 32.88
N SER A 8 5.54 0.73 32.13
CA SER A 8 6.00 1.01 30.78
C SER A 8 4.78 1.24 29.89
N THR A 9 4.46 2.50 29.60
CA THR A 9 3.48 2.84 28.57
C THR A 9 4.05 2.38 27.23
N SER A 10 3.50 1.30 26.67
CA SER A 10 3.78 0.90 25.30
C SER A 10 3.31 2.03 24.39
N ASN A 11 4.24 2.81 23.85
CA ASN A 11 3.98 3.70 22.72
C ASN A 11 3.73 2.84 21.48
N THR A 12 2.60 2.13 21.43
CA THR A 12 2.12 1.55 20.18
C THR A 12 1.67 2.72 19.33
N THR A 13 2.53 3.19 18.43
CA THR A 13 2.07 4.05 17.33
C THR A 13 0.85 3.38 16.70
N PRO A 14 -0.27 4.10 16.49
CA PRO A 14 -1.46 3.51 15.92
C PRO A 14 -1.08 2.70 14.68
N GLN A 15 -1.56 1.45 14.62
CA GLN A 15 -1.15 0.47 13.63
C GLN A 15 -1.46 1.00 12.23
N LYS A 16 -0.44 1.53 11.56
CA LYS A 16 -0.53 2.00 10.19
C LYS A 16 -0.64 0.80 9.27
N HIS A 17 -1.75 0.72 8.53
CA HIS A 17 -1.93 -0.29 7.49
C HIS A 17 -1.14 0.13 6.25
N GLU A 18 -0.48 -0.83 5.60
CA GLU A 18 0.24 -0.60 4.35
C GLU A 18 -0.70 -0.71 3.15
N VAL A 19 -1.63 -1.67 3.23
CA VAL A 19 -2.62 -1.95 2.18
C VAL A 19 -4.04 -1.74 2.71
N PHE A 20 -4.89 -1.13 1.89
CA PHE A 20 -6.33 -1.11 2.08
C PHE A 20 -6.99 -1.97 1.00
N VAL A 21 -7.97 -2.80 1.37
CA VAL A 21 -8.72 -3.62 0.41
C VAL A 21 -10.18 -3.20 0.42
N SER A 22 -10.65 -2.62 -0.69
CA SER A 22 -12.07 -2.35 -0.95
C SER A 22 -12.67 -3.50 -1.75
N PHE A 23 -13.81 -4.00 -1.31
CA PHE A 23 -14.48 -5.12 -1.94
C PHE A 23 -15.96 -5.17 -1.53
N ARG A 24 -16.74 -6.00 -2.22
CA ARG A 24 -18.09 -6.34 -1.80
C ARG A 24 -18.05 -7.59 -0.92
N THR A 25 -18.36 -7.43 0.36
CA THR A 25 -18.27 -8.53 1.34
C THR A 25 -19.13 -9.73 0.99
N GLU A 26 -20.34 -9.51 0.50
CA GLU A 26 -21.27 -10.58 0.12
C GLU A 26 -20.81 -11.37 -1.11
N ASP A 27 -20.01 -10.75 -1.99
CA ASP A 27 -19.52 -11.41 -3.21
C ASP A 27 -18.22 -12.18 -2.94
N THR A 28 -17.29 -11.61 -2.15
CA THR A 28 -15.90 -12.08 -2.10
C THR A 28 -15.32 -12.22 -0.69
N GLY A 29 -16.04 -11.79 0.36
CA GLY A 29 -15.47 -11.66 1.71
C GLY A 29 -15.03 -12.97 2.35
N LYS A 30 -15.78 -14.06 2.13
CA LYS A 30 -15.45 -15.39 2.68
C LYS A 30 -14.68 -16.28 1.70
N THR A 31 -14.39 -15.79 0.50
CA THR A 31 -13.75 -16.54 -0.58
C THR A 31 -12.48 -15.80 -0.99
N PHE A 32 -12.47 -15.20 -2.17
CA PHE A 32 -11.31 -14.53 -2.77
C PHE A 32 -10.63 -13.52 -1.82
N THR A 33 -11.39 -12.62 -1.20
CA THR A 33 -10.82 -11.57 -0.35
C THR A 33 -10.22 -12.13 0.95
N SER A 34 -10.80 -13.21 1.50
CA SER A 34 -10.23 -13.89 2.66
C SER A 34 -8.87 -14.53 2.32
N HIS A 35 -8.77 -15.18 1.16
CA HIS A 35 -7.52 -15.75 0.68
C HIS A 35 -6.47 -14.68 0.38
N LEU A 36 -6.88 -13.58 -0.29
CA LEU A 36 -6.01 -12.44 -0.54
C LEU A 36 -5.49 -11.82 0.75
N SER A 37 -6.37 -11.55 1.72
CA SER A 37 -6.00 -10.99 3.03
C SER A 37 -5.01 -11.90 3.76
N GLY A 38 -5.29 -13.20 3.84
CA GLY A 38 -4.40 -14.15 4.50
C GLY A 38 -3.05 -14.28 3.78
N ALA A 39 -3.03 -14.13 2.45
CA ALA A 39 -1.79 -14.16 1.68
C ALA A 39 -0.93 -12.90 1.87
N LEU A 40 -1.55 -11.72 1.95
CA LEU A 40 -0.87 -10.47 2.32
C LEU A 40 -0.29 -10.55 3.75
N GLU A 41 -1.04 -11.13 4.68
CA GLU A 41 -0.58 -11.33 6.06
C GLU A 41 0.64 -12.27 6.13
N ARG A 42 0.66 -13.36 5.33
CA ARG A 42 1.80 -14.29 5.26
C ARG A 42 3.11 -13.65 4.81
N VAL A 43 3.07 -12.52 4.12
CA VAL A 43 4.25 -11.76 3.69
C VAL A 43 4.46 -10.49 4.52
N ASP A 44 3.91 -10.45 5.74
CA ASP A 44 4.00 -9.36 6.70
C ASP A 44 3.51 -8.00 6.17
N ILE A 45 2.53 -8.01 5.24
CA ILE A 45 1.86 -6.80 4.78
C ILE A 45 0.66 -6.53 5.68
N LYS A 46 0.75 -5.45 6.46
CA LYS A 46 -0.36 -4.99 7.32
C LYS A 46 -1.50 -4.49 6.45
N THR A 47 -2.60 -5.22 6.42
CA THR A 47 -3.73 -4.96 5.52
C THR A 47 -4.97 -4.58 6.32
N TYR A 48 -5.65 -3.52 5.90
CA TYR A 48 -6.99 -3.20 6.38
C TYR A 48 -8.01 -3.81 5.41
N VAL A 49 -8.85 -4.71 5.94
CA VAL A 49 -9.96 -5.32 5.20
C VAL A 49 -11.26 -4.81 5.80
N ASP A 50 -12.04 -4.06 5.03
CA ASP A 50 -13.34 -3.60 5.51
C ASP A 50 -14.39 -4.73 5.44
N ASN A 51 -14.51 -5.48 6.53
CA ASN A 51 -15.52 -6.53 6.66
C ASN A 51 -16.92 -6.00 7.05
N ASN A 52 -17.16 -4.69 7.02
CA ASN A 52 -18.43 -4.13 7.48
C ASN A 52 -19.52 -4.23 6.41
N ASN A 53 -20.53 -5.08 6.65
CA ASN A 53 -21.75 -5.20 5.84
C ASN A 53 -22.80 -4.13 6.13
N LEU A 54 -22.49 -3.15 6.98
CA LEU A 54 -23.56 -2.34 7.57
C LEU A 54 -23.94 -1.22 6.62
N GLU A 55 -25.23 -1.17 6.25
CA GLU A 55 -25.89 0.04 5.74
C GLU A 55 -25.88 1.11 6.86
N ARG A 56 -24.71 1.64 7.20
CA ARG A 56 -24.51 2.60 8.27
C ARG A 56 -24.51 4.00 7.69
N GLY A 57 -25.58 4.75 7.96
CA GLY A 57 -25.65 6.20 7.83
C GLY A 57 -25.27 6.76 6.45
N GLU A 58 -25.27 8.07 6.34
CA GLU A 58 -24.91 8.74 5.08
C GLU A 58 -23.39 8.88 4.88
N GLU A 59 -22.60 8.80 5.97
CA GLU A 59 -21.18 9.13 5.99
C GLU A 59 -20.28 7.93 6.31
N ILE A 60 -19.14 7.86 5.62
CA ILE A 60 -18.09 6.87 5.89
C ILE A 60 -17.53 7.09 7.32
N PRO A 61 -17.37 6.03 8.15
CA PRO A 61 -16.74 6.13 9.45
C PRO A 61 -15.35 6.74 9.36
N THR A 62 -15.02 7.63 10.29
CA THR A 62 -13.70 8.28 10.37
C THR A 62 -12.55 7.27 10.45
N THR A 63 -12.77 6.09 11.03
CA THR A 63 -11.80 4.99 11.07
C THR A 63 -11.48 4.44 9.69
N LEU A 64 -12.47 4.33 8.82
CA LEU A 64 -12.31 3.84 7.45
C LEU A 64 -11.60 4.88 6.58
N VAL A 65 -12.05 6.15 6.68
CA VAL A 65 -11.38 7.29 6.04
C VAL A 65 -9.89 7.32 6.40
N ARG A 66 -9.57 7.16 7.70
CA ARG A 66 -8.19 7.12 8.19
C ARG A 66 -7.42 5.93 7.62
N ALA A 67 -8.02 4.73 7.57
CA ALA A 67 -7.35 3.55 7.03
C ALA A 67 -6.99 3.73 5.54
N ILE A 68 -7.91 4.26 4.74
CA ILE A 68 -7.65 4.60 3.32
C ILE A 68 -6.55 5.65 3.21
N GLU A 69 -6.61 6.68 4.05
CA GLU A 69 -5.66 7.79 4.01
C GLU A 69 -4.24 7.44 4.47
N GLU A 70 -4.10 6.42 5.32
CA GLU A 70 -2.84 5.94 5.86
C GLU A 70 -2.18 4.88 4.97
N ALA A 71 -2.98 4.10 4.23
CA ALA A 71 -2.50 3.07 3.33
C ALA A 71 -1.64 3.64 2.20
N LYS A 72 -0.57 2.93 1.84
CA LYS A 72 0.30 3.29 0.70
C LYS A 72 -0.22 2.72 -0.61
N LEU A 73 -0.96 1.62 -0.52
CA LEU A 73 -1.53 0.91 -1.65
C LEU A 73 -2.99 0.54 -1.35
N SER A 74 -3.87 0.72 -2.32
CA SER A 74 -5.27 0.32 -2.25
C SER A 74 -5.56 -0.71 -3.33
N ILE A 75 -6.05 -1.88 -2.93
CA ILE A 75 -6.56 -2.92 -3.82
C ILE A 75 -8.08 -2.75 -3.90
N ILE A 76 -8.63 -2.68 -5.11
CA ILE A 76 -10.07 -2.59 -5.32
C ILE A 76 -10.52 -3.87 -6.03
N VAL A 77 -11.23 -4.74 -5.32
CA VAL A 77 -11.76 -5.99 -5.87
C VAL A 77 -13.15 -5.71 -6.44
N PHE A 78 -13.20 -5.44 -7.74
CA PHE A 78 -14.44 -5.34 -8.49
C PHE A 78 -15.04 -6.72 -8.68
N SER A 79 -16.23 -6.92 -8.13
CA SER A 79 -17.05 -8.12 -8.27
C SER A 79 -18.40 -7.78 -8.90
N LYS A 80 -19.16 -8.80 -9.28
CA LYS A 80 -20.45 -8.68 -9.98
C LYS A 80 -21.41 -7.65 -9.36
N ASN A 81 -21.50 -7.54 -8.03
CA ASN A 81 -22.43 -6.66 -7.32
C ASN A 81 -21.73 -5.53 -6.55
N TYR A 82 -20.46 -5.24 -6.84
CA TYR A 82 -19.71 -4.16 -6.18
C TYR A 82 -20.45 -2.82 -6.30
N ALA A 83 -20.86 -2.43 -7.51
CA ALA A 83 -21.57 -1.17 -7.76
C ALA A 83 -22.98 -1.11 -7.16
N ALA A 84 -23.54 -2.22 -6.66
CA ALA A 84 -24.83 -2.18 -5.97
C ALA A 84 -24.72 -1.62 -4.54
N SER A 85 -23.51 -1.60 -3.96
CA SER A 85 -23.26 -1.06 -2.62
C SER A 85 -22.87 0.42 -2.70
N LYS A 86 -23.68 1.29 -2.10
CA LYS A 86 -23.33 2.71 -1.93
C LYS A 86 -21.99 2.84 -1.20
N TRP A 87 -21.80 2.00 -0.18
CA TRP A 87 -20.58 1.99 0.64
C TRP A 87 -19.32 1.75 -0.20
N CYS A 88 -19.32 0.69 -1.01
CA CYS A 88 -18.19 0.38 -1.90
C CYS A 88 -17.92 1.52 -2.91
N LEU A 89 -18.98 2.14 -3.44
CA LEU A 89 -18.84 3.28 -4.35
C LEU A 89 -18.29 4.53 -3.66
N ASP A 90 -18.61 4.77 -2.39
CA ASP A 90 -18.07 5.87 -1.60
C ASP A 90 -16.62 5.63 -1.18
N GLU A 91 -16.27 4.40 -0.80
CA GLU A 91 -14.88 3.98 -0.60
C GLU A 91 -14.03 4.22 -1.86
N LEU A 92 -14.53 3.80 -3.02
CA LEU A 92 -13.87 3.98 -4.31
C LEU A 92 -13.50 5.45 -4.54
N LEU A 93 -14.45 6.36 -4.34
CA LEU A 93 -14.18 7.80 -4.51
C LEU A 93 -13.11 8.29 -3.52
N LYS A 94 -13.14 7.82 -2.27
CA LYS A 94 -12.14 8.21 -1.27
C LYS A 94 -10.75 7.67 -1.62
N ILE A 95 -10.65 6.44 -2.12
CA ILE A 95 -9.40 5.86 -2.61
C ILE A 95 -8.85 6.70 -3.77
N LEU A 96 -9.68 7.06 -4.75
CA LEU A 96 -9.25 7.87 -5.90
C LEU A 96 -8.82 9.28 -5.48
N GLU A 97 -9.53 9.91 -4.55
CA GLU A 97 -9.12 11.17 -3.93
C GLU A 97 -7.71 11.04 -3.29
N CYS A 98 -7.49 9.98 -2.49
CA CYS A 98 -6.20 9.73 -1.84
C CYS A 98 -5.10 9.40 -2.84
N GLY A 99 -5.41 8.66 -3.90
CA GLY A 99 -4.51 8.37 -5.02
C GLY A 99 -3.97 9.63 -5.68
N ARG A 100 -4.85 10.58 -5.97
CA ARG A 100 -4.49 11.86 -6.58
C ARG A 100 -3.70 12.76 -5.61
N ALA A 101 -4.13 12.84 -4.34
CA ALA A 101 -3.55 13.77 -3.37
C ALA A 101 -2.22 13.28 -2.78
N LYS A 102 -2.10 11.98 -2.46
CA LYS A 102 -0.98 11.39 -1.70
C LYS A 102 -0.10 10.46 -2.54
N ARG A 103 -0.37 10.33 -3.85
CA ARG A 103 0.28 9.34 -4.74
C ARG A 103 0.15 7.90 -4.23
N GLN A 104 -0.97 7.60 -3.60
CA GLN A 104 -1.31 6.23 -3.20
C GLN A 104 -1.39 5.35 -4.43
N ILE A 105 -0.85 4.13 -4.34
CA ILE A 105 -0.86 3.17 -5.44
C ILE A 105 -2.24 2.52 -5.50
N ILE A 106 -2.88 2.47 -6.68
CA ILE A 106 -4.19 1.86 -6.86
C ILE A 106 -4.03 0.64 -7.76
N VAL A 107 -4.55 -0.51 -7.31
CA VAL A 107 -4.51 -1.78 -8.03
C VAL A 107 -5.94 -2.33 -8.15
N PRO A 108 -6.59 -2.19 -9.32
CA PRO A 108 -7.87 -2.82 -9.54
C PRO A 108 -7.70 -4.33 -9.78
N VAL A 109 -8.62 -5.12 -9.22
CA VAL A 109 -8.73 -6.56 -9.42
C VAL A 109 -10.15 -6.85 -9.89
N PHE A 110 -10.29 -7.46 -11.07
CA PHE A 110 -11.58 -7.77 -11.68
C PHE A 110 -11.91 -9.24 -11.44
N TYR A 111 -12.66 -9.51 -10.36
CA TYR A 111 -13.05 -10.84 -9.93
C TYR A 111 -14.40 -11.25 -10.54
N ASP A 112 -14.35 -12.22 -11.46
CA ASP A 112 -15.51 -12.72 -12.21
C ASP A 112 -16.36 -11.60 -12.88
N ILE A 113 -15.71 -10.51 -13.30
CA ILE A 113 -16.33 -9.39 -14.02
C ILE A 113 -15.43 -8.95 -15.17
N ASP A 114 -16.01 -8.59 -16.32
CA ASP A 114 -15.23 -8.01 -17.41
C ASP A 114 -14.81 -6.57 -17.03
N PRO A 115 -13.53 -6.19 -17.16
CA PRO A 115 -13.09 -4.81 -16.93
C PRO A 115 -13.91 -3.77 -17.71
N SER A 116 -14.41 -4.12 -18.90
CA SER A 116 -15.25 -3.28 -19.75
C SER A 116 -16.64 -3.07 -19.16
N ASP A 117 -17.19 -4.06 -18.46
CA ASP A 117 -18.47 -3.91 -17.75
C ASP A 117 -18.34 -2.93 -16.59
N VAL A 118 -17.20 -2.94 -15.90
CA VAL A 118 -16.88 -1.95 -14.86
C VAL A 118 -16.67 -0.57 -15.49
N ARG A 119 -15.83 -0.48 -16.53
CA ARG A 119 -15.44 0.79 -17.18
C ARG A 119 -16.61 1.49 -17.87
N SER A 120 -17.50 0.75 -18.51
CA SER A 120 -18.65 1.29 -19.23
C SER A 120 -19.98 1.10 -18.48
N GLN A 121 -19.92 0.64 -17.22
CA GLN A 121 -21.07 0.35 -16.36
C GLN A 121 -22.15 -0.46 -17.09
N ARG A 122 -21.76 -1.60 -17.68
CA ARG A 122 -22.64 -2.54 -18.40
C ARG A 122 -22.99 -3.75 -17.53
N GLY A 123 -23.86 -4.62 -18.03
CA GLY A 123 -24.29 -5.82 -17.30
C GLY A 123 -24.91 -5.47 -15.95
N THR A 124 -24.48 -6.16 -14.89
CA THR A 124 -24.99 -5.93 -13.52
C THR A 124 -24.70 -4.52 -13.00
N TYR A 125 -23.68 -3.85 -13.50
CA TYR A 125 -23.39 -2.46 -13.13
C TYR A 125 -24.45 -1.52 -13.72
N ALA A 126 -24.95 -1.77 -14.93
CA ALA A 126 -26.03 -0.98 -15.52
C ALA A 126 -27.31 -1.05 -14.67
N GLU A 127 -27.65 -2.26 -14.20
CA GLU A 127 -28.80 -2.48 -13.31
C GLU A 127 -28.63 -1.79 -11.96
N ALA A 128 -27.43 -1.87 -11.37
CA ALA A 128 -27.10 -1.19 -10.12
C ALA A 128 -27.25 0.34 -10.25
N PHE A 129 -26.72 0.93 -11.32
CA PHE A 129 -26.84 2.37 -11.56
C PHE A 129 -28.28 2.80 -11.88
N ALA A 130 -29.05 1.99 -12.60
CA ALA A 130 -30.47 2.27 -12.82
C ALA A 130 -31.26 2.29 -11.50
N LYS A 131 -30.89 1.44 -10.53
CA LYS A 131 -31.47 1.47 -9.18
C LYS A 131 -31.03 2.72 -8.41
N HIS A 132 -29.75 3.07 -8.45
CA HIS A 132 -29.25 4.28 -7.79
C HIS A 132 -29.90 5.56 -8.34
N GLU A 133 -30.05 5.68 -9.66
CA GLU A 133 -30.69 6.84 -10.31
C GLU A 133 -32.18 6.99 -9.96
N ARG A 134 -32.88 5.88 -9.67
CA ARG A 134 -34.28 5.91 -9.22
C ARG A 134 -34.41 6.27 -7.74
N ASN A 135 -33.49 5.77 -6.92
CA ASN A 135 -33.60 5.86 -5.46
C ASN A 135 -32.94 7.11 -4.87
N PHE A 136 -32.00 7.74 -5.59
CA PHE A 136 -31.23 8.89 -5.11
C PHE A 136 -31.51 10.14 -5.95
N ASN A 137 -31.86 11.23 -5.26
CA ASN A 137 -32.04 12.54 -5.89
C ASN A 137 -30.71 13.23 -6.25
N GLU A 138 -29.60 12.76 -5.67
CA GLU A 138 -28.26 13.30 -5.88
C GLU A 138 -27.62 12.83 -7.20
N LYS A 139 -28.13 13.34 -8.33
CA LYS A 139 -27.61 13.02 -9.66
C LYS A 139 -26.11 13.29 -9.80
N LYS A 140 -25.59 14.31 -9.10
CA LYS A 140 -24.15 14.64 -9.09
C LYS A 140 -23.33 13.51 -8.49
N LYS A 141 -23.76 12.96 -7.36
CA LYS A 141 -23.08 11.86 -6.66
C LYS A 141 -23.04 10.59 -7.51
N VAL A 142 -24.16 10.26 -8.16
CA VAL A 142 -24.23 9.13 -9.09
C VAL A 142 -23.27 9.30 -10.26
N LEU A 143 -23.13 10.53 -10.80
CA LEU A 143 -22.16 10.83 -11.85
C LEU A 143 -20.72 10.71 -11.35
N GLU A 144 -20.42 11.15 -10.13
CA GLU A 144 -19.11 10.97 -9.50
C GLU A 144 -18.75 9.49 -9.39
N TRP A 145 -19.67 8.63 -8.92
CA TRP A 145 -19.46 7.18 -8.87
C TRP A 145 -19.18 6.57 -10.25
N LYS A 146 -19.94 6.96 -11.29
CA LYS A 146 -19.68 6.49 -12.67
C LYS A 146 -18.28 6.88 -13.13
N ASN A 147 -17.90 8.14 -12.96
CA ASN A 147 -16.57 8.63 -13.34
C ASN A 147 -15.45 7.94 -12.55
N GLY A 148 -15.67 7.70 -11.25
CA GLY A 148 -14.71 6.99 -10.40
C GLY A 148 -14.48 5.56 -10.87
N LEU A 149 -15.53 4.83 -11.27
CA LEU A 149 -15.39 3.49 -11.85
C LEU A 149 -14.61 3.50 -13.17
N VAL A 150 -14.88 4.49 -14.04
CA VAL A 150 -14.14 4.66 -15.29
C VAL A 150 -12.64 4.86 -15.00
N GLU A 151 -12.30 5.77 -14.09
CA GLU A 151 -10.93 6.06 -13.70
C GLU A 151 -10.24 4.86 -13.06
N ALA A 152 -10.87 4.23 -12.08
CA ALA A 152 -10.33 3.06 -11.40
C ALA A 152 -10.10 1.89 -12.36
N ALA A 153 -11.01 1.66 -13.31
CA ALA A 153 -10.88 0.62 -14.33
C ALA A 153 -9.84 0.92 -15.43
N ASN A 154 -9.26 2.13 -15.44
CA ASN A 154 -8.17 2.50 -16.35
C ASN A 154 -6.78 2.33 -15.72
N TYR A 155 -6.69 2.05 -14.42
CA TYR A 155 -5.42 1.63 -13.81
C TYR A 155 -5.05 0.22 -14.29
N ALA A 156 -3.75 -0.05 -14.38
CA ALA A 156 -3.25 -1.40 -14.64
C ALA A 156 -3.56 -2.30 -13.45
N GLY A 157 -4.19 -3.44 -13.71
CA GLY A 157 -4.68 -4.35 -12.69
C GLY A 157 -4.77 -5.78 -13.15
N TRP A 158 -5.51 -6.58 -12.39
CA TRP A 158 -5.56 -8.04 -12.53
C TRP A 158 -6.94 -8.48 -12.98
N ASP A 159 -7.02 -9.29 -14.04
CA ASP A 159 -8.26 -9.93 -14.49
C ASP A 159 -8.27 -11.40 -14.04
N CYS A 160 -9.23 -11.76 -13.19
CA CYS A 160 -9.35 -13.10 -12.64
C CYS A 160 -10.09 -14.08 -13.57
N LYS A 161 -10.57 -13.66 -14.75
CA LYS A 161 -11.23 -14.56 -15.72
C LYS A 161 -10.28 -15.40 -16.57
N VAL A 162 -8.96 -15.20 -16.43
CA VAL A 162 -7.94 -15.97 -17.15
C VAL A 162 -7.98 -17.44 -16.69
N ASN A 163 -7.56 -18.39 -17.55
CA ASN A 163 -7.41 -19.83 -17.24
C ASN A 163 -6.34 -20.11 -16.15
N ARG A 164 -6.43 -19.45 -14.99
CA ARG A 164 -5.55 -19.56 -13.84
C ARG A 164 -6.38 -19.95 -12.63
N THR A 165 -5.74 -20.61 -11.68
CA THR A 165 -6.37 -20.90 -10.39
C THR A 165 -6.44 -19.63 -9.55
N GLU A 166 -7.44 -19.57 -8.66
CA GLU A 166 -7.56 -18.46 -7.70
C GLU A 166 -6.27 -18.30 -6.87
N PHE A 167 -5.65 -19.43 -6.48
CA PHE A 167 -4.39 -19.44 -5.75
C PHE A 167 -3.26 -18.73 -6.51
N GLU A 168 -3.05 -19.06 -7.80
CA GLU A 168 -2.02 -18.42 -8.62
C GLU A 168 -2.24 -16.92 -8.75
N ILE A 169 -3.51 -16.51 -8.96
CA ILE A 169 -3.86 -15.08 -9.09
C ILE A 169 -3.58 -14.35 -7.76
N VAL A 170 -3.96 -14.93 -6.62
CA VAL A 170 -3.72 -14.34 -5.30
C VAL A 170 -2.22 -14.17 -5.04
N GLU A 171 -1.40 -15.19 -5.30
CA GLU A 171 0.05 -15.11 -5.11
C GLU A 171 0.69 -14.05 -6.01
N GLU A 172 0.24 -13.90 -7.26
CA GLU A 172 0.70 -12.85 -8.17
C GLU A 172 0.31 -11.45 -7.69
N ILE A 173 -0.93 -11.26 -7.23
CA ILE A 173 -1.40 -9.97 -6.67
C ILE A 173 -0.58 -9.60 -5.44
N VAL A 174 -0.31 -10.55 -4.55
CA VAL A 174 0.48 -10.32 -3.33
C VAL A 174 1.91 -9.94 -3.67
N LYS A 175 2.54 -10.67 -4.61
CA LYS A 175 3.88 -10.33 -5.10
C LYS A 175 3.92 -8.94 -5.71
N ASP A 176 2.95 -8.59 -6.54
CA ASP A 176 2.83 -7.27 -7.15
C ASP A 176 2.63 -6.16 -6.12
N ALA A 177 1.78 -6.39 -5.12
CA ALA A 177 1.58 -5.46 -4.01
C ALA A 177 2.88 -5.27 -3.20
N LEU A 178 3.60 -6.35 -2.91
CA LEU A 178 4.89 -6.32 -2.21
C LEU A 178 5.92 -5.50 -3.01
N GLU A 179 6.11 -5.80 -4.30
CA GLU A 179 7.05 -5.06 -5.15
C GLU A 179 6.71 -3.57 -5.25
N LYS A 180 5.43 -3.24 -5.38
CA LYS A 180 4.95 -1.85 -5.39
C LYS A 180 5.22 -1.12 -4.07
N LEU A 181 4.96 -1.77 -2.94
CA LEU A 181 5.24 -1.22 -1.61
C LEU A 181 6.74 -1.02 -1.39
N ASP A 182 7.56 -2.00 -1.76
CA ASP A 182 9.01 -1.94 -1.57
C ASP A 182 9.62 -0.79 -2.38
N ARG A 183 9.21 -0.64 -3.64
CA ARG A 183 9.60 0.53 -4.48
C ARG A 183 9.18 1.85 -3.85
N ALA A 184 7.96 1.93 -3.32
CA ALA A 184 7.48 3.14 -2.65
C ALA A 184 8.32 3.46 -1.39
N ASN A 185 8.65 2.45 -0.59
CA ASN A 185 9.37 2.56 0.68
C ASN A 185 10.82 3.02 0.56
N VAL A 186 11.47 2.71 -0.57
CA VAL A 186 12.88 3.08 -0.81
C VAL A 186 13.06 4.22 -1.80
N SER A 187 12.01 4.70 -2.47
CA SER A 187 12.10 5.76 -3.49
C SER A 187 12.81 7.04 -3.00
N ASP A 188 12.58 7.45 -1.74
CA ASP A 188 13.26 8.60 -1.14
C ASP A 188 14.73 8.33 -0.82
N LEU A 189 15.06 7.12 -0.37
CA LEU A 189 16.44 6.68 -0.13
C LEU A 189 17.21 6.57 -1.45
N ASP A 190 16.61 5.98 -2.49
CA ASP A 190 17.22 5.88 -3.81
C ASP A 190 17.57 7.26 -4.36
N ARG A 191 16.66 8.23 -4.23
CA ARG A 191 16.92 9.62 -4.61
C ARG A 191 18.06 10.25 -3.81
N HIS A 192 18.14 9.97 -2.51
CA HIS A 192 19.20 10.49 -1.64
C HIS A 192 20.55 9.83 -1.94
N ILE A 193 20.61 8.51 -2.07
CA ILE A 193 21.80 7.74 -2.44
C ILE A 193 22.35 8.25 -3.76
N ASN A 194 21.51 8.41 -4.78
CA ASN A 194 21.94 8.92 -6.09
C ASN A 194 22.57 10.33 -5.99
N LYS A 195 22.00 11.24 -5.20
CA LYS A 195 22.57 12.57 -4.97
C LYS A 195 23.92 12.51 -4.24
N MET A 196 24.02 11.66 -3.22
CA MET A 196 25.25 11.51 -2.44
C MET A 196 26.37 10.83 -3.22
N GLU A 197 26.04 9.86 -4.08
CA GLU A 197 27.00 9.24 -4.99
C GLU A 197 27.53 10.25 -6.02
N GLN A 198 26.68 11.13 -6.55
CA GLN A 198 27.11 12.22 -7.42
C GLN A 198 28.03 13.20 -6.68
N LEU A 199 27.69 13.58 -5.44
CA LEU A 199 28.53 14.45 -4.62
C LEU A 199 29.90 13.81 -4.34
N ALA A 200 29.94 12.52 -3.99
CA ALA A 200 31.19 11.79 -3.75
C ALA A 200 32.08 11.75 -4.99
N ARG A 201 31.49 11.62 -6.19
CA ARG A 201 32.22 11.69 -7.47
C ARG A 201 32.84 13.07 -7.70
N LEU A 202 32.07 14.15 -7.47
CA LEU A 202 32.57 15.51 -7.62
C LEU A 202 33.67 15.84 -6.59
N GLN A 203 33.50 15.41 -5.34
CA GLN A 203 34.53 15.57 -4.29
C GLN A 203 35.80 14.78 -4.61
N HIS A 204 35.66 13.60 -5.22
CA HIS A 204 36.82 12.84 -5.67
C HIS A 204 37.59 13.58 -6.77
N GLN A 205 36.89 14.11 -7.78
CA GLN A 205 37.50 14.94 -8.82
C GLN A 205 38.21 16.17 -8.22
N PHE A 206 37.55 16.88 -7.31
CA PHE A 206 38.13 18.05 -6.64
C PHE A 206 39.34 17.71 -5.77
N TYR A 207 39.35 16.54 -5.12
CA TYR A 207 40.50 16.05 -4.37
C TYR A 207 41.70 15.75 -5.27
N GLU A 208 41.48 15.17 -6.45
CA GLU A 208 42.56 14.92 -7.43
C GLU A 208 43.19 16.24 -7.90
N ASP A 209 42.37 17.28 -8.10
CA ASP A 209 42.86 18.62 -8.46
C ASP A 209 43.59 19.30 -7.28
N ILE A 210 43.07 19.14 -6.06
CA ILE A 210 43.58 19.78 -4.83
C ILE A 210 43.70 18.73 -3.71
N ARG A 211 44.85 18.07 -3.65
CA ARG A 211 45.15 16.98 -2.70
C ARG A 211 45.42 17.48 -1.28
N THR A 212 44.38 17.93 -0.59
CA THR A 212 44.44 18.27 0.84
C THR A 212 43.76 17.18 1.68
N TYR A 213 44.24 17.05 2.92
CA TYR A 213 43.63 16.14 3.90
C TYR A 213 42.16 16.47 4.17
N GLU A 214 41.80 17.76 4.20
CA GLU A 214 40.42 18.21 4.37
C GLU A 214 39.50 17.73 3.23
N ASN A 215 39.95 17.81 1.98
CA ASN A 215 39.19 17.34 0.82
C ASN A 215 38.98 15.81 0.86
N MET A 216 40.01 15.07 1.25
CA MET A 216 39.93 13.62 1.46
C MET A 216 38.88 13.28 2.53
N LEU A 217 38.92 13.94 3.69
CA LEU A 217 37.95 13.71 4.77
C LEU A 217 36.50 14.01 4.35
N LYS A 218 36.26 15.11 3.62
CA LYS A 218 34.91 15.44 3.11
C LYS A 218 34.37 14.37 2.16
N ARG A 219 35.24 13.85 1.28
CA ARG A 219 34.91 12.74 0.38
C ARG A 219 34.58 11.48 1.18
N ASP A 220 35.45 11.10 2.10
CA ASP A 220 35.32 9.85 2.87
C ASP A 220 34.06 9.88 3.76
N ALA A 221 33.73 11.03 4.37
CA ALA A 221 32.48 11.21 5.11
C ALA A 221 31.24 11.04 4.22
N THR A 222 31.30 11.52 2.97
CA THR A 222 30.21 11.37 2.00
C THR A 222 30.06 9.90 1.56
N VAL A 223 31.16 9.20 1.31
CA VAL A 223 31.17 7.76 0.99
C VAL A 223 30.64 6.93 2.16
N GLN A 224 31.02 7.25 3.40
CA GLN A 224 30.48 6.62 4.58
C GLN A 224 28.96 6.82 4.67
N ARG A 225 28.47 8.05 4.42
CA ARG A 225 27.04 8.33 4.40
C ARG A 225 26.28 7.57 3.32
N VAL A 226 26.87 7.39 2.12
CA VAL A 226 26.29 6.52 1.07
C VAL A 226 26.18 5.09 1.57
N THR A 227 27.19 4.56 2.24
CA THR A 227 27.18 3.22 2.82
C THR A 227 26.06 3.04 3.85
N GLU A 228 25.91 4.00 4.77
CA GLU A 228 24.81 4.01 5.75
C GLU A 228 23.43 4.01 5.08
N LEU A 229 23.23 4.85 4.06
CA LEU A 229 21.96 4.91 3.32
C LEU A 229 21.67 3.61 2.56
N LYS A 230 22.69 2.95 2.01
CA LYS A 230 22.55 1.63 1.35
C LYS A 230 22.20 0.54 2.35
N MET A 231 22.75 0.59 3.56
CA MET A 231 22.37 -0.31 4.66
C MET A 231 20.92 -0.07 5.06
N GLU A 232 20.52 1.20 5.30
CA GLU A 232 19.14 1.55 5.63
C GLU A 232 18.15 1.10 4.55
N ARG A 233 18.51 1.29 3.27
CA ARG A 233 17.74 0.80 2.13
C ARG A 233 17.55 -0.71 2.18
N SER A 234 18.62 -1.45 2.46
CA SER A 234 18.59 -2.92 2.53
C SER A 234 17.73 -3.40 3.70
N ILE A 235 17.82 -2.74 4.86
CA ILE A 235 16.98 -3.00 6.03
C ILE A 235 15.49 -2.85 5.67
N ARG A 236 15.12 -1.79 4.93
CA ARG A 236 13.74 -1.55 4.50
C ARG A 236 13.22 -2.60 3.51
N LEU A 237 14.04 -3.00 2.52
CA LEU A 237 13.66 -4.03 1.55
C LEU A 237 13.51 -5.42 2.18
N LEU A 238 14.35 -5.73 3.17
CA LEU A 238 14.28 -6.97 3.93
C LEU A 238 13.20 -6.96 5.02
N ARG A 239 12.48 -5.83 5.20
CA ARG A 239 11.44 -5.65 6.22
C ARG A 239 11.89 -6.01 7.64
N LEU A 240 13.17 -5.80 7.96
CA LEU A 240 13.72 -6.17 9.27
C LEU A 240 13.11 -5.29 10.37
N THR A 241 12.55 -5.93 11.39
CA THR A 241 12.03 -5.23 12.57
C THR A 241 13.17 -4.85 13.52
N PRO A 242 12.97 -3.85 14.41
CA PRO A 242 13.94 -3.54 15.46
C PRO A 242 14.33 -4.76 16.30
N ASP A 243 13.38 -5.66 16.57
CA ASP A 243 13.62 -6.90 17.31
C ASP A 243 14.57 -7.83 16.56
N MET A 244 14.39 -8.03 15.24
CA MET A 244 15.33 -8.81 14.41
C MET A 244 16.73 -8.20 14.39
N LEU A 245 16.82 -6.87 14.29
CA LEU A 245 18.10 -6.16 14.28
C LEU A 245 18.85 -6.28 15.62
N SER A 246 18.12 -6.36 16.74
CA SER A 246 18.72 -6.54 18.07
C SER A 246 19.51 -7.84 18.21
N HIS A 247 19.11 -8.90 17.48
CA HIS A 247 19.81 -10.18 17.47
C HIS A 247 21.10 -10.16 16.63
N LEU A 248 21.20 -9.27 15.63
CA LEU A 248 22.42 -9.14 14.82
C LEU A 248 23.57 -8.50 15.62
N GLY A 249 23.26 -7.48 16.45
CA GLY A 249 24.25 -6.77 17.26
C GLY A 249 24.92 -7.63 18.34
N ASN A 250 24.27 -8.73 18.77
CA ASN A 250 24.82 -9.65 19.76
C ASN A 250 25.66 -10.80 19.16
N SER A 251 25.70 -10.94 17.82
CA SER A 251 26.38 -12.06 17.17
C SER A 251 27.91 -11.91 17.11
N SER A 252 28.47 -10.72 17.38
CA SER A 252 29.91 -10.50 17.35
C SER A 252 30.66 -10.80 18.65
N THR A 253 30.00 -11.33 19.69
CA THR A 253 30.67 -11.66 20.97
C THR A 253 30.68 -13.14 21.34
N ASN A 254 29.99 -14.02 20.62
CA ASN A 254 30.00 -15.45 20.93
C ASN A 254 30.28 -16.25 19.66
N ASP A 255 31.54 -16.62 19.43
CA ASP A 255 31.97 -17.90 18.86
C ASP A 255 33.43 -17.81 18.36
N PHE A 256 34.38 -17.74 19.28
CA PHE A 256 35.67 -18.42 19.14
C PHE A 256 36.06 -18.90 20.53
N PHE A 257 35.83 -20.20 20.75
CA PHE A 257 36.35 -20.98 21.89
C PHE A 257 37.88 -20.94 21.93
#